data_AF-A0AB38PJ22-F1
#
_entry.id   AF-A0AB38PJ22-F1
#
_cell.length_a   1.000
_cell.length_b   1.000
_cell.length_c   1.000
_cell.angle_alpha   90.00
_cell.angle_beta   90.00
_cell.angle_gamma   90.00
#
_symmetry.space_group_name_H-M   'P 1'
#
loop_
_entity.id
_entity.type
_entity.pdbx_description
1 polymer ?
#
loop_
_entity_poly.entity_id
_entity_poly.type
_entity_poly.pdbx_seq_one_letter_code
_entity_poly.pdbx_strand_id
1 'polypeptide(L)'
;MFNFVGIIIIVFGVLQIILFFKIWGMTDDIRSIKNKYINNIVESTISTSSNRLQYRVGDLVVSVKNDKQMRIKEIKDEKYSCYSNNGMTYEGDFFESEIRLFNSLSSI
;
A
#
# COMPACT_ATOMS: atom_id res chain seq x y z
N MET A 1 -62.38 -17.32 0.68
CA MET A 1 -61.50 -16.20 1.08
C MET A 1 -60.09 -16.65 1.42
N PHE A 2 -59.90 -17.66 2.29
CA PHE A 2 -58.57 -18.18 2.66
C PHE A 2 -57.75 -18.80 1.52
N ASN A 3 -58.38 -19.48 0.55
CA ASN A 3 -57.64 -20.13 -0.55
C ASN A 3 -56.87 -19.16 -1.46
N PHE A 4 -57.42 -17.97 -1.73
CA PHE A 4 -56.77 -16.98 -2.58
C PHE A 4 -55.52 -16.39 -1.92
N VAL A 5 -55.60 -16.09 -0.62
CA VAL A 5 -54.47 -15.59 0.17
C VAL A 5 -53.36 -16.64 0.28
N GLY A 6 -53.71 -17.92 0.43
CA GLY A 6 -52.73 -19.02 0.46
C GLY A 6 -51.92 -19.15 -0.83
N ILE A 7 -52.58 -19.00 -1.99
CA ILE A 7 -51.92 -19.02 -3.31
C ILE A 7 -50.93 -17.86 -3.45
N ILE A 8 -51.31 -16.66 -3.00
CA ILE A 8 -50.44 -15.48 -3.05
C ILE A 8 -49.18 -15.70 -2.21
N ILE A 9 -49.31 -16.27 -1.00
CA ILE A 9 -48.18 -16.54 -0.10
C ILE A 9 -47.23 -17.59 -0.71
N ILE A 10 -47.77 -18.63 -1.34
CA ILE A 10 -46.96 -19.66 -2.02
C ILE A 10 -46.19 -19.06 -3.20
N VAL A 11 -46.86 -18.29 -4.05
CA VAL A 11 -46.21 -17.62 -5.20
C VAL A 11 -45.15 -16.65 -4.71
N PHE A 12 -45.44 -15.86 -3.68
CA PHE A 12 -44.47 -14.95 -3.09
C PHE A 12 -43.27 -15.69 -2.50
N GLY A 13 -43.49 -16.81 -1.80
CA GLY A 13 -42.41 -17.65 -1.27
C GLY A 13 -41.47 -18.17 -2.35
N VAL A 14 -42.01 -18.72 -3.45
CA VAL A 14 -41.20 -19.21 -4.58
C VAL A 14 -40.46 -18.05 -5.27
N LEU A 15 -41.12 -16.91 -5.44
CA LEU A 15 -40.52 -15.73 -6.07
C LEU A 15 -39.35 -15.18 -5.23
N GLN A 16 -39.47 -15.19 -3.91
CA GLN A 16 -38.41 -14.80 -2.99
C GLN A 16 -37.21 -15.75 -3.07
N ILE A 17 -37.43 -17.07 -3.09
CA ILE A 17 -36.33 -18.05 -3.23
C ILE A 17 -35.53 -17.80 -4.52
N ILE A 18 -36.20 -17.57 -5.66
CA ILE A 18 -35.52 -17.25 -6.93
C ILE A 18 -34.76 -15.93 -6.83
N LEU A 19 -35.31 -14.92 -6.16
CA LEU A 19 -34.65 -13.63 -5.92
C LEU A 19 -33.39 -13.80 -5.04
N PHE A 20 -33.45 -14.65 -4.01
CA PHE A 20 -32.31 -14.97 -3.16
C PHE A 20 -31.19 -15.65 -3.95
N PHE A 21 -31.52 -16.67 -4.75
CA PHE A 21 -30.54 -17.31 -5.65
C PHE A 21 -29.91 -16.31 -6.62
N LYS A 22 -30.71 -15.35 -7.12
CA LYS A 22 -30.23 -14.29 -8.02
C LYS A 22 -29.24 -13.32 -7.34
N ILE A 23 -29.55 -12.87 -6.12
CA ILE A 23 -28.66 -12.00 -5.33
C ILE A 23 -27.36 -12.72 -4.93
N TRP A 24 -27.45 -14.02 -4.63
CA TRP A 24 -26.31 -14.83 -4.22
C TRP A 24 -25.32 -15.03 -5.37
N GLY A 25 -25.82 -15.31 -6.59
CA GLY A 25 -24.99 -15.39 -7.79
C GLY A 25 -24.40 -14.05 -8.23
N MET A 26 -25.13 -12.94 -8.08
CA MET A 26 -24.62 -11.60 -8.42
C MET A 26 -23.53 -11.11 -7.45
N THR A 27 -23.56 -11.52 -6.19
CA THR A 27 -22.55 -11.12 -5.19
C THR A 27 -21.24 -11.90 -5.34
N ASP A 28 -21.28 -13.14 -5.86
CA ASP A 28 -20.09 -13.97 -6.10
C ASP A 28 -19.19 -13.40 -7.21
N ASP A 29 -19.78 -12.81 -8.26
CA ASP A 29 -19.03 -12.19 -9.37
C ASP A 29 -18.20 -10.97 -8.91
N ILE A 30 -18.72 -10.18 -7.96
CA ILE A 30 -18.00 -9.06 -7.35
C ILE A 30 -16.76 -9.51 -6.57
N ARG A 31 -16.79 -10.72 -5.99
CA ARG A 31 -15.64 -11.31 -5.28
C ARG A 31 -14.49 -11.63 -6.25
N SER A 32 -14.80 -12.02 -7.48
CA SER A 32 -13.83 -12.26 -8.55
C SER A 32 -13.15 -10.97 -9.02
N ILE A 33 -13.93 -9.89 -9.19
CA ILE A 33 -13.42 -8.56 -9.58
C ILE A 33 -12.48 -8.02 -8.49
N LYS A 34 -12.88 -8.08 -7.22
CA LYS A 34 -12.03 -7.65 -6.09
C LYS A 34 -10.69 -8.39 -6.06
N ASN A 35 -10.69 -9.69 -6.36
CA ASN A 35 -9.46 -10.48 -6.36
C ASN A 35 -8.50 -10.06 -7.49
N LYS A 36 -9.01 -9.76 -8.69
CA LYS A 36 -8.17 -9.26 -9.79
C LYS A 36 -7.60 -7.87 -9.50
N TYR A 37 -8.36 -6.95 -8.92
CA TYR A 37 -7.85 -5.62 -8.55
C TYR A 37 -6.82 -5.70 -7.42
N ILE A 38 -7.04 -6.50 -6.38
CA ILE A 38 -6.07 -6.70 -5.30
C ILE A 38 -4.79 -7.35 -5.85
N ASN A 39 -4.88 -8.36 -6.72
CA ASN A 39 -3.69 -8.99 -7.30
C ASN A 39 -2.92 -8.06 -8.24
N ASN A 40 -3.58 -7.18 -9.00
CA ASN A 40 -2.87 -6.16 -9.81
C ASN A 40 -2.23 -5.07 -8.94
N ILE A 41 -2.87 -4.67 -7.84
CA ILE A 41 -2.28 -3.74 -6.86
C ILE A 41 -1.12 -4.43 -6.15
N VAL A 42 -1.23 -5.70 -5.79
CA VAL A 42 -0.17 -6.47 -5.12
C VAL A 42 0.96 -6.80 -6.09
N GLU A 43 0.71 -7.06 -7.38
CA GLU A 43 1.76 -7.22 -8.39
C GLU A 43 2.47 -5.88 -8.67
N SER A 44 1.72 -4.77 -8.71
CA SER A 44 2.29 -3.41 -8.79
C SER A 44 2.97 -2.98 -7.48
N THR A 45 2.56 -3.50 -6.32
CA THR A 45 3.13 -3.18 -5.00
C THR A 45 4.32 -4.08 -4.68
N ILE A 46 4.33 -5.35 -5.09
CA ILE A 46 5.46 -6.30 -4.94
C ILE A 46 6.55 -5.99 -5.97
N SER A 47 6.20 -5.48 -7.16
CA SER A 47 7.17 -4.88 -8.09
C SER A 47 7.75 -3.54 -7.59
N THR A 48 7.15 -2.93 -6.56
CA THR A 48 7.61 -1.66 -5.98
C THR A 48 8.11 -1.82 -4.53
N SER A 49 8.03 -3.01 -3.95
CA SER A 49 8.61 -3.37 -2.64
C SER A 49 9.80 -4.33 -2.77
N SER A 50 10.49 -4.24 -3.90
CA SER A 50 11.92 -4.51 -4.00
C SER A 50 12.63 -3.23 -4.44
N ASN A 51 13.15 -2.48 -3.47
CA ASN A 51 14.22 -1.48 -3.59
C ASN A 51 14.11 -0.42 -4.69
N ARG A 52 13.40 0.67 -4.42
CA ARG A 52 13.97 2.02 -4.58
C ARG A 52 13.38 2.89 -3.49
N LEU A 53 14.02 2.93 -2.32
CA LEU A 53 13.81 4.04 -1.39
C LEU A 53 14.36 5.28 -2.10
N GLN A 54 13.53 5.89 -2.94
CA GLN A 54 13.91 7.07 -3.70
C GLN A 54 13.94 8.24 -2.72
N TYR A 55 15.05 8.36 -1.99
CA TYR A 55 15.23 9.39 -0.99
C TYR A 55 15.09 10.77 -1.65
N ARG A 56 14.39 11.67 -0.97
CA ARG A 56 14.18 13.04 -1.44
C ARG A 56 15.23 13.97 -0.85
N VAL A 57 15.56 15.02 -1.59
CA VAL A 57 16.33 16.14 -1.06
C VAL A 57 15.58 16.71 0.14
N GLY A 58 16.26 16.75 1.29
CA GLY A 58 15.71 17.19 2.55
C GLY A 58 15.43 16.07 3.55
N ASP A 59 15.44 14.80 3.13
CA ASP A 59 15.20 13.66 4.02
C ASP A 59 16.37 13.46 5.00
N LEU A 60 16.02 13.08 6.23
CA LEU A 60 16.97 12.72 7.28
C LEU A 60 17.30 11.22 7.15
N VAL A 61 18.58 10.92 6.96
CA VAL A 61 19.10 9.56 6.78
C VAL A 61 20.24 9.30 7.77
N VAL A 62 20.48 8.05 8.08
CA VAL A 62 21.55 7.60 8.96
C VAL A 62 22.52 6.76 8.14
N SER A 63 23.81 7.02 8.26
CA SER A 63 24.82 6.13 7.69
C SER A 63 24.85 4.80 8.45
N VAL A 64 24.77 3.68 7.72
CA VAL A 64 24.78 2.32 8.30
C VAL A 64 26.14 1.99 8.96
N LYS A 65 27.22 2.65 8.54
CA LYS A 65 28.58 2.38 9.05
C LYS A 65 28.86 3.05 10.38
N ASN A 66 28.42 4.30 10.53
CA ASN A 66 28.83 5.18 11.62
C ASN A 66 27.66 5.65 12.50
N ASP A 67 26.44 5.15 12.24
CA ASP A 67 25.18 5.54 12.91
C ASP A 67 24.97 7.07 13.00
N LYS A 68 25.58 7.80 12.07
CA LYS A 68 25.58 9.25 12.02
C LYS A 68 24.36 9.73 11.24
N GLN A 69 23.58 10.63 11.86
CA GLN A 69 22.45 11.29 11.21
C GLN A 69 22.95 12.37 10.24
N MET A 70 22.37 12.39 9.05
CA MET A 70 22.76 13.22 7.92
C MET A 70 21.51 13.60 7.12
N ARG A 71 21.59 14.67 6.35
CA ARG A 71 20.49 15.13 5.51
C ARG A 71 20.91 15.15 4.07
N ILE A 72 20.07 14.62 3.18
CA ILE A 72 20.33 14.63 1.75
C ILE A 72 20.10 16.05 1.24
N LYS A 73 21.10 16.67 0.63
CA LYS A 73 20.95 18.00 -0.01
C LYS A 73 20.91 17.92 -1.53
N GLU A 74 21.62 16.96 -2.10
CA GLU A 74 21.78 16.88 -3.54
C GLU A 74 21.90 15.41 -3.96
N ILE A 75 21.41 15.11 -5.16
CA ILE A 75 21.48 13.79 -5.77
C ILE A 75 22.27 13.99 -7.06
N LYS A 76 23.47 13.42 -7.14
CA LYS A 76 24.37 13.50 -8.29
C LYS A 76 24.82 12.09 -8.67
N ASP A 77 24.69 11.74 -9.95
CA ASP A 77 25.23 10.50 -10.53
C ASP A 77 24.96 9.24 -9.67
N GLU A 78 23.69 9.03 -9.29
CA GLU A 78 23.23 7.91 -8.45
C GLU A 78 23.78 7.87 -7.01
N LYS A 79 24.44 8.94 -6.55
CA LYS A 79 24.87 9.10 -5.15
C LYS A 79 24.12 10.24 -4.47
N TYR A 80 23.96 10.08 -3.16
CA TYR A 80 23.31 11.04 -2.28
C TYR A 80 24.37 11.86 -1.56
N SER A 81 24.47 13.15 -1.89
CA SER A 81 25.34 14.08 -1.18
C SER A 81 24.69 14.45 0.15
N CYS A 82 25.26 13.90 1.22
CA CYS A 82 24.74 14.04 2.58
C CYS A 82 25.53 15.11 3.35
N TYR A 83 24.79 15.89 4.14
CA TYR A 83 25.36 16.92 5.00
C TYR A 83 24.93 16.70 6.45
N SER A 84 25.82 16.96 7.40
CA SER A 84 25.51 16.90 8.83
C SER A 84 25.26 18.31 9.39
N ASN A 85 24.79 18.36 10.64
CA ASN A 85 24.58 19.58 11.43
C ASN A 85 23.73 20.64 10.69
N ASN A 86 22.47 20.30 10.38
CA ASN A 86 21.54 21.15 9.64
C ASN A 86 22.02 21.59 8.24
N GLY A 87 22.97 20.87 7.65
CA GLY A 87 23.47 21.19 6.31
C GLY A 87 24.73 22.05 6.31
N MET A 88 25.37 22.27 7.44
CA MET A 88 26.55 23.14 7.55
C MET A 88 27.85 22.41 7.19
N THR A 89 27.91 21.08 7.35
CA THR A 89 29.11 20.28 7.06
C THR A 89 28.83 19.26 5.96
N TYR A 90 29.67 19.26 4.92
CA TYR A 90 29.65 18.23 3.88
C TYR A 90 30.33 16.98 4.41
N GLU A 91 29.66 15.84 4.32
CA GLU A 91 30.16 14.58 4.86
C GLU A 91 30.62 13.62 3.78
N GLY A 92 30.03 13.70 2.59
CA GLY A 92 30.37 12.85 1.46
C GLY A 92 29.15 12.42 0.66
N ASP A 93 29.44 11.67 -0.39
CA ASP A 93 28.44 11.07 -1.28
C ASP A 93 28.27 9.60 -0.91
N PHE A 94 27.03 9.19 -0.63
CA PHE A 94 26.71 7.84 -0.15
C PHE A 94 25.80 7.10 -1.15
N PHE A 95 25.95 5.78 -1.22
CA PHE A 95 25.04 4.91 -1.97
C PHE A 95 23.77 4.58 -1.17
N GLU A 96 22.67 4.24 -1.85
CA GLU A 96 21.40 3.82 -1.22
C GLU A 96 21.60 2.68 -0.22
N SER A 97 22.54 1.77 -0.46
CA SER A 97 22.88 0.65 0.43
C SER A 97 23.63 1.05 1.70
N GLU A 98 24.21 2.24 1.75
CA GLU A 98 25.02 2.72 2.89
C GLU A 98 24.25 3.64 3.83
N ILE A 99 23.02 4.01 3.46
CA ILE A 99 22.16 4.93 4.20
C ILE A 99 20.80 4.30 4.46
N ARG A 100 20.19 4.64 5.60
CA ARG A 100 18.84 4.21 5.98
C ARG A 100 18.03 5.42 6.46
N LEU A 101 16.70 5.40 6.28
CA LEU A 101 15.85 6.51 6.76
C LEU A 101 15.96 6.63 8.29
N PHE A 102 16.11 7.86 8.80
CA PHE A 102 16.00 8.10 10.24
C PHE A 102 14.52 8.05 10.62
N ASN A 103 14.05 6.85 11.00
CA ASN A 103 12.68 6.69 11.47
C ASN A 103 12.61 7.21 12.91
N SER A 104 11.99 8.37 13.11
CA SER A 104 11.88 9.02 14.44
C SER A 104 10.95 8.26 15.41
N LEU A 105 10.45 7.09 15.02
CA LEU A 105 9.51 6.26 15.78
C LEU A 105 10.20 5.30 16.78
N SER A 106 11.51 5.42 17.01
CA SER A 106 12.22 4.61 18.01
C SER A 106 12.27 5.23 19.42
N SER A 107 11.60 6.35 19.65
CA SER A 107 11.39 6.91 21.00
C SER A 107 9.91 7.16 21.24
N ILE A 108 9.20 6.15 21.73
CA ILE A 108 8.13 6.21 22.74
C ILE A 108 7.92 4.79 23.28
#